data_AF-A0A9E1RKX0-F1
#
_entry.id   AF-A0A9E1RKX0-F1
#
_cell.length_a   1.000
_cell.length_b   1.000
_cell.length_c   1.000
_cell.angle_alpha   90.00
_cell.angle_beta   90.00
_cell.angle_gamma   90.00
#
_symmetry.space_group_name_H-M   'P 1'
#
loop_
_entity.id
_entity.type
_entity.pdbx_description
1 polymer ?
#
loop_
_entity_poly.entity_id
_entity_poly.type
_entity_poly.pdbx_seq_one_letter_code
_entity_poly.pdbx_strand_id
1 'polypeptide(L)'
;DAGRPDVMFVIQRILEREGRFTMLDQNRVLTPHTGFRLFATANTVGLGDMTGLYHGTQLLNQAQVDRWNIVARLDYLEADAEVEIVLGRVPEAAHVTEMVAMADMTRQGFVAGDISTVMSPRTVIDWAENTAIFGDVRRAFELSFLNKCDEAERPILDEYWQRAFGNQ
;
A
#
# COMPACT_ATOMS: atom_id res chain seq x y z
N ASP A 1 -3.12 4.56 11.86
CA ASP A 1 -2.06 5.18 11.03
C ASP A 1 -0.95 5.84 11.86
N ALA A 2 0.17 6.21 11.25
CA ALA A 2 1.38 6.71 11.94
C ALA A 2 1.27 8.13 12.53
N GLY A 3 0.13 8.81 12.35
CA GLY A 3 -0.10 10.15 12.86
C GLY A 3 -0.12 10.18 14.38
N ARG A 4 0.80 10.92 15.01
CA ARG A 4 0.80 11.08 16.47
C ARG A 4 -0.37 11.95 16.93
N PRO A 5 -1.02 11.65 18.07
CA PRO A 5 -2.19 12.39 18.53
C PRO A 5 -1.98 13.90 18.71
N ASP A 6 -0.79 14.32 19.18
CA ASP A 6 -0.40 15.73 19.34
C ASP A 6 -0.33 16.47 18.00
N VAL A 7 0.26 15.84 16.99
CA VAL A 7 0.30 16.39 15.62
C VAL A 7 -1.10 16.43 15.01
N MET A 8 -1.88 15.38 15.20
CA MET A 8 -3.26 15.31 14.70
C MET A 8 -4.14 16.40 15.32
N PHE A 9 -3.96 16.72 16.60
CA PHE A 9 -4.66 17.81 17.29
C PHE A 9 -4.35 19.18 16.68
N VAL A 10 -3.08 19.43 16.34
CA VAL A 10 -2.65 20.71 15.75
C VAL A 10 -3.28 20.93 14.36
N ILE A 11 -3.38 19.89 13.54
CA ILE A 11 -3.96 20.00 12.19
C ILE A 11 -5.48 20.08 12.17
N GLN A 12 -6.18 19.70 13.26
CA GLN A 12 -7.65 19.78 13.33
C GLN A 12 -8.18 21.16 13.00
N ARG A 13 -7.50 22.22 13.46
CA ARG A 13 -7.91 23.61 13.24
C ARG A 13 -7.82 24.05 11.77
N ILE A 14 -6.88 23.48 11.02
CA ILE A 14 -6.76 23.70 9.57
C ILE A 14 -7.84 22.92 8.82
N LEU A 15 -8.22 21.75 9.31
CA LEU A 15 -9.25 20.89 8.71
C LEU A 15 -10.69 21.37 9.00
N GLU A 16 -10.89 22.25 9.99
CA GLU A 16 -12.18 22.87 10.30
C GLU A 16 -12.57 23.94 9.25
N ARG A 17 -13.88 24.14 9.05
CA ARG A 17 -14.46 25.06 8.03
C ARG A 17 -13.95 26.51 8.09
N GLU A 18 -13.45 26.98 9.24
CA GLU A 18 -12.89 28.33 9.39
C GLU A 18 -11.36 28.39 9.30
N GLY A 19 -10.67 27.23 9.26
CA GLY A 19 -9.33 27.03 8.70
C GLY A 19 -8.17 27.88 9.23
N ARG A 20 -8.26 28.50 10.41
CA ARG A 20 -7.15 29.32 10.93
C ARG A 20 -6.14 28.46 11.69
N PHE A 21 -4.86 28.64 11.39
CA PHE A 21 -3.80 27.99 12.12
C PHE A 21 -3.22 28.92 13.17
N THR A 22 -3.47 28.62 14.44
CA THR A 22 -2.99 29.44 15.55
C THR A 22 -1.69 28.88 16.10
N MET A 23 -0.63 29.69 16.07
CA MET A 23 0.63 29.42 16.76
C MET A 23 0.56 30.02 18.15
N LEU A 24 0.25 29.19 19.15
CA LEU A 24 0.04 29.62 20.54
C LEU A 24 1.34 30.12 21.19
N ASP A 25 2.49 29.56 20.82
CA ASP A 25 3.83 29.97 21.26
C ASP A 25 4.21 31.37 20.78
N GLN A 26 3.76 31.74 19.58
CA GLN A 26 4.07 33.01 18.91
C GLN A 26 2.91 34.01 18.96
N ASN A 27 1.79 33.65 19.60
CA ASN A 27 0.56 34.43 19.65
C ASN A 27 0.10 34.93 18.26
N ARG A 28 0.33 34.12 17.22
CA ARG A 28 0.10 34.49 15.81
C ARG A 28 -0.96 33.60 15.18
N VAL A 29 -1.88 34.22 14.45
CA VAL A 29 -2.85 33.50 13.62
C VAL A 29 -2.40 33.54 12.16
N LEU A 30 -2.17 32.36 11.58
CA LEU A 30 -1.88 32.19 10.16
C LEU A 30 -3.18 31.95 9.40
N THR A 31 -3.34 32.68 8.30
CA THR A 31 -4.42 32.48 7.34
C THR A 31 -3.88 31.65 6.18
N PRO A 32 -4.43 30.45 5.90
CA PRO A 32 -3.99 29.66 4.76
C PRO A 32 -4.21 30.40 3.45
N HIS A 33 -3.34 30.15 2.48
CA HIS A 33 -3.50 30.63 1.11
C HIS A 33 -4.80 30.07 0.50
N THR A 34 -5.45 30.80 -0.42
CA THR A 34 -6.70 30.36 -1.06
C THR A 34 -6.58 29.02 -1.82
N GLY A 35 -5.39 28.75 -2.35
CA GLY A 35 -5.02 27.48 -2.98
C GLY A 35 -4.50 26.39 -2.05
N PHE A 36 -4.48 26.61 -0.72
CA PHE A 36 -3.94 25.63 0.22
C PHE A 36 -4.75 24.33 0.20
N ARG A 37 -4.05 23.17 0.13
CA ARG A 37 -4.64 21.84 0.17
C ARG A 37 -3.81 20.94 1.06
N LEU A 38 -4.47 20.05 1.79
CA LEU A 38 -3.83 19.01 2.59
C LEU A 38 -4.27 17.65 2.07
N PHE A 39 -3.30 16.77 1.81
CA PHE A 39 -3.52 15.39 1.43
C PHE A 39 -2.89 14.48 2.48
N ALA A 40 -3.57 13.39 2.81
CA ALA A 40 -3.03 12.35 3.67
C ALA A 40 -3.42 10.97 3.15
N THR A 41 -2.60 9.99 3.48
CA THR A 41 -2.82 8.57 3.18
C THR A 41 -3.02 7.82 4.49
N ALA A 42 -3.98 6.92 4.52
CA ALA A 42 -4.24 6.04 5.65
C ALA A 42 -4.40 4.61 5.15
N ASN A 43 -3.58 3.68 5.64
CA ASN A 43 -3.63 2.28 5.21
C ASN A 43 -4.75 1.53 5.92
N THR A 44 -5.01 1.87 7.19
CA THR A 44 -6.04 1.19 7.98
C THR A 44 -7.30 2.04 8.18
N VAL A 45 -7.37 3.20 7.51
CA VAL A 45 -8.49 4.15 7.62
C VAL A 45 -8.81 4.48 9.09
N GLY A 46 -7.78 4.55 9.94
CA GLY A 46 -7.96 4.82 11.36
C GLY A 46 -8.47 3.67 12.24
N LEU A 47 -8.78 2.49 11.67
CA LEU A 47 -9.23 1.31 12.43
C LEU A 47 -8.13 0.63 13.24
N GLY A 48 -6.90 1.18 13.21
CA GLY A 48 -5.73 0.50 13.76
C GLY A 48 -5.39 -0.74 12.94
N ASP A 49 -4.51 -1.57 13.45
CA ASP A 49 -4.10 -2.79 12.77
C ASP A 49 -4.63 -4.02 13.50
N MET A 50 -5.72 -4.59 12.98
CA MET A 50 -6.29 -5.85 13.48
C MET A 50 -5.51 -7.08 12.99
N THR A 51 -4.61 -6.90 12.01
CA THR A 51 -3.90 -7.97 11.29
C THR A 51 -2.44 -8.14 11.72
N GLY A 52 -1.85 -7.15 12.41
CA GLY A 52 -0.44 -7.13 12.81
C GLY A 52 0.54 -6.64 11.73
N LEU A 53 0.08 -6.36 10.51
CA LEU A 53 0.89 -5.92 9.37
C LEU A 53 1.48 -4.51 9.48
N TYR A 54 0.85 -3.63 10.23
CA TYR A 54 1.18 -2.22 10.31
C TYR A 54 1.53 -1.84 11.76
N HIS A 55 2.69 -2.31 12.20
CA HIS A 55 3.30 -1.89 13.45
C HIS A 55 3.43 -0.35 13.52
N GLY A 56 3.00 0.21 14.65
CA GLY A 56 3.03 1.66 14.88
C GLY A 56 1.83 2.43 14.34
N THR A 57 0.80 1.73 13.84
CA THR A 57 -0.48 2.38 13.55
C THR A 57 -1.26 2.69 14.83
N GLN A 58 -1.66 3.95 14.96
CA GLN A 58 -2.56 4.40 16.02
C GLN A 58 -4.01 4.32 15.54
N LEU A 59 -4.92 3.99 16.45
CA LEU A 59 -6.35 4.17 16.23
C LEU A 59 -6.64 5.67 16.07
N LEU A 60 -7.35 6.02 15.01
CA LEU A 60 -7.88 7.38 14.86
C LEU A 60 -9.31 7.38 15.40
N ASN A 61 -9.67 8.43 16.14
CA ASN A 61 -11.05 8.59 16.55
C ASN A 61 -11.93 8.97 15.34
N GLN A 62 -13.21 8.62 15.38
CA GLN A 62 -14.14 8.89 14.28
C GLN A 62 -14.21 10.38 13.91
N ALA A 63 -14.19 11.26 14.93
CA ALA A 63 -14.20 12.70 14.73
C ALA A 63 -12.98 13.24 13.95
N GLN A 64 -11.83 12.55 13.99
CA GLN A 64 -10.64 12.89 13.21
C GLN A 64 -10.82 12.49 11.74
N VAL A 65 -11.49 11.36 11.48
CA VAL A 65 -11.79 10.89 10.14
C VAL A 65 -12.82 11.81 9.48
N ASP A 66 -13.87 12.22 10.19
CA ASP A 66 -14.94 13.10 9.68
C ASP A 66 -14.45 14.51 9.29
N ARG A 67 -13.25 14.91 9.73
CA ARG A 67 -12.60 16.18 9.36
C ARG A 67 -11.98 16.16 7.97
N TRP A 68 -11.81 14.97 7.38
CA TRP A 68 -11.43 14.82 5.98
C TRP A 68 -12.69 14.90 5.12
N ASN A 69 -12.86 16.01 4.41
CA ASN A 69 -14.02 16.28 3.59
C ASN A 69 -14.10 15.43 2.31
N ILE A 70 -12.98 14.83 1.90
CA ILE A 70 -12.90 13.90 0.76
C ILE A 70 -12.10 12.69 1.23
N VAL A 71 -12.72 11.51 1.19
CA VAL A 71 -12.08 10.23 1.46
C VAL A 71 -12.21 9.39 0.21
N ALA A 72 -11.08 9.12 -0.43
CA ALA A 72 -10.99 8.20 -1.55
C ALA A 72 -10.35 6.90 -1.06
N ARG A 73 -10.96 5.77 -1.41
CA ARG A 73 -10.41 4.43 -1.15
C ARG A 73 -9.62 4.00 -2.38
N LEU A 74 -8.39 3.57 -2.16
CA LEU A 74 -7.55 2.97 -3.19
C LEU A 74 -7.41 1.49 -2.87
N ASP A 75 -8.20 0.66 -3.56
CA ASP A 75 -8.06 -0.78 -3.55
C ASP A 75 -7.05 -1.23 -4.62
N TYR A 76 -6.76 -2.53 -4.67
CA TYR A 76 -5.94 -3.09 -5.74
C TYR A 76 -6.60 -2.84 -7.10
N LEU A 77 -5.76 -2.61 -8.10
CA LEU A 77 -6.19 -2.33 -9.46
C LEU A 77 -6.69 -3.62 -10.13
N GLU A 78 -7.52 -3.46 -11.15
CA GLU A 78 -7.80 -4.54 -12.08
C GLU A 78 -6.49 -5.03 -12.72
N ALA A 79 -6.38 -6.34 -12.96
CA ALA A 79 -5.15 -6.96 -13.43
C ALA A 79 -4.57 -6.27 -14.69
N ASP A 80 -5.41 -5.93 -15.67
CA ASP A 80 -5.00 -5.26 -16.90
C ASP A 80 -4.36 -3.88 -16.62
N ALA A 81 -4.92 -3.11 -15.68
CA ALA A 81 -4.38 -1.80 -15.31
C ALA A 81 -3.04 -1.93 -14.56
N GLU A 82 -2.88 -2.96 -13.73
CA GLU A 82 -1.60 -3.23 -13.07
C GLU A 82 -0.52 -3.68 -14.06
N VAL A 83 -0.88 -4.51 -15.04
CA VAL A 83 0.02 -4.89 -16.15
C VAL A 83 0.50 -3.65 -16.91
N GLU A 84 -0.41 -2.73 -17.24
CA GLU A 84 -0.06 -1.47 -17.91
C GLU A 84 0.90 -0.61 -17.08
N ILE A 85 0.71 -0.54 -15.76
CA ILE A 85 1.60 0.20 -14.86
C ILE A 85 2.99 -0.44 -14.82
N VAL A 86 3.07 -1.76 -14.71
CA VAL A 86 4.34 -2.49 -14.67
C VAL A 86 5.08 -2.31 -16.00
N LEU A 87 4.40 -2.48 -17.14
CA LEU A 87 5.01 -2.27 -18.46
C LEU A 87 5.37 -0.80 -18.72
N GLY A 88 4.60 0.15 -18.21
CA GLY A 88 4.95 1.58 -18.27
C GLY A 88 6.23 1.90 -17.52
N ARG A 89 6.57 1.11 -16.50
CA ARG A 89 7.79 1.26 -15.69
C ARG A 89 8.95 0.39 -16.19
N VAL A 90 8.66 -0.80 -16.70
CA VAL A 90 9.62 -1.78 -17.21
C VAL A 90 9.14 -2.29 -18.59
N PRO A 91 9.39 -1.53 -19.68
CA PRO A 91 8.77 -1.78 -20.99
C PRO A 91 9.09 -3.13 -21.64
N GLU A 92 10.22 -3.74 -21.29
CA GLU A 92 10.69 -5.01 -21.86
C GLU A 92 10.47 -6.19 -20.90
N ALA A 93 9.70 -6.01 -19.83
CA ALA A 93 9.41 -7.09 -18.89
C ALA A 93 8.59 -8.20 -19.57
N ALA A 94 9.10 -9.43 -19.50
CA ALA A 94 8.36 -10.63 -19.86
C ALA A 94 7.56 -11.16 -18.65
N HIS A 95 6.55 -11.97 -18.92
CA HIS A 95 5.72 -12.65 -17.90
C HIS A 95 4.94 -11.75 -16.94
N VAL A 96 4.69 -10.49 -17.32
CA VAL A 96 4.02 -9.51 -16.44
C VAL A 96 2.61 -9.96 -16.05
N THR A 97 1.87 -10.58 -16.97
CA THR A 97 0.53 -11.10 -16.71
C THR A 97 0.57 -12.21 -15.65
N GLU A 98 1.52 -13.13 -15.74
CA GLU A 98 1.73 -14.19 -14.75
C GLU A 98 2.20 -13.62 -13.40
N MET A 99 3.05 -12.58 -13.41
CA MET A 99 3.47 -11.87 -12.20
C MET A 99 2.29 -11.21 -11.48
N VAL A 100 1.39 -10.55 -12.23
CA VAL A 100 0.18 -9.91 -11.68
C VAL A 100 -0.80 -10.97 -11.18
N ALA A 101 -1.00 -12.08 -11.92
CA ALA A 101 -1.83 -13.19 -11.47
C ALA A 101 -1.32 -13.80 -10.14
N MET A 102 0.01 -13.95 -10.00
CA MET A 102 0.63 -14.37 -8.76
C MET A 102 0.37 -13.38 -7.62
N ALA A 103 0.49 -12.07 -7.89
CA ALA A 103 0.18 -11.03 -6.91
C ALA A 103 -1.28 -11.09 -6.46
N ASP A 104 -2.23 -11.27 -7.38
CA ASP A 104 -3.65 -11.40 -7.07
C ASP A 104 -3.98 -12.61 -6.19
N MET A 105 -3.36 -13.76 -6.46
CA MET A 105 -3.51 -14.93 -5.59
C MET A 105 -2.97 -14.67 -4.18
N THR A 106 -1.85 -13.94 -4.03
CA THR A 106 -1.35 -13.57 -2.69
C THR A 106 -2.32 -12.64 -1.96
N ARG A 107 -2.96 -11.71 -2.66
CA ARG A 107 -3.96 -10.80 -2.09
C ARG A 107 -5.20 -11.56 -1.63
N GLN A 108 -5.67 -12.52 -2.44
CA GLN A 108 -6.80 -13.39 -2.10
C GLN A 108 -6.47 -14.29 -0.90
N GLY A 109 -5.29 -14.93 -0.90
CA GLY A 109 -4.82 -15.76 0.20
C GLY A 109 -4.70 -14.98 1.52
N PHE A 110 -4.26 -13.73 1.46
CA PHE A 110 -4.23 -12.86 2.63
C PHE A 110 -5.63 -12.54 3.18
N VAL A 111 -6.60 -12.25 2.32
CA VAL A 111 -8.00 -12.03 2.73
C VAL A 111 -8.62 -13.30 3.32
N ALA A 112 -8.26 -14.47 2.79
CA ALA A 112 -8.68 -15.76 3.31
C ALA A 112 -7.98 -16.16 4.63
N GLY A 113 -6.85 -15.53 4.96
CA GLY A 113 -6.02 -15.88 6.11
C GLY A 113 -5.04 -17.04 5.87
N ASP A 114 -4.82 -17.41 4.61
CA ASP A 114 -3.91 -18.49 4.21
C ASP A 114 -2.44 -18.07 4.27
N ILE A 115 -2.17 -16.79 4.03
CA ILE A 115 -0.83 -16.19 4.11
C ILE A 115 -0.87 -14.85 4.83
N SER A 116 0.27 -14.43 5.37
CA SER A 116 0.41 -13.20 6.13
C SER A 116 1.03 -12.05 5.32
N THR A 117 1.64 -12.33 4.17
CA THR A 117 2.38 -11.33 3.36
C THR A 117 1.74 -11.16 1.98
N VAL A 118 1.53 -9.93 1.53
CA VAL A 118 0.91 -9.60 0.23
C VAL A 118 1.86 -8.92 -0.75
N MET A 119 1.60 -9.10 -2.05
CA MET A 119 2.29 -8.37 -3.10
C MET A 119 1.58 -7.06 -3.45
N SER A 120 2.29 -5.94 -3.27
CA SER A 120 1.88 -4.63 -3.80
C SER A 120 2.33 -4.46 -5.26
N PRO A 121 1.76 -3.50 -6.02
CA PRO A 121 2.26 -3.18 -7.36
C PRO A 121 3.75 -2.83 -7.40
N ARG A 122 4.29 -2.24 -6.32
CA ARG A 122 5.73 -2.00 -6.17
C ARG A 122 6.51 -3.31 -6.15
N THR A 123 6.02 -4.32 -5.45
CA THR A 123 6.67 -5.64 -5.39
C THR A 123 6.72 -6.29 -6.77
N VAL A 124 5.64 -6.13 -7.57
CA VAL A 124 5.59 -6.64 -8.95
C VAL A 124 6.59 -5.90 -9.86
N ILE A 125 6.70 -4.58 -9.72
CA ILE A 125 7.70 -3.77 -10.43
C ILE A 125 9.12 -4.21 -10.05
N ASP A 126 9.43 -4.32 -8.76
CA ASP A 126 10.75 -4.75 -8.28
C ASP A 126 11.08 -6.15 -8.82
N TRP A 127 10.09 -7.04 -8.89
CA TRP A 127 10.24 -8.37 -9.46
C TRP A 127 10.52 -8.32 -10.98
N ALA A 128 9.80 -7.49 -11.73
CA ALA A 128 10.05 -7.29 -13.16
C ALA A 128 11.45 -6.70 -13.42
N GLU A 129 11.86 -5.67 -12.67
CA GLU A 129 13.20 -5.07 -12.75
C GLU A 129 14.29 -6.10 -12.42
N ASN A 130 14.11 -6.89 -11.36
CA ASN A 130 15.04 -7.95 -10.99
C ASN A 130 15.10 -9.08 -12.04
N THR A 131 13.99 -9.41 -12.68
CA THR A 131 13.96 -10.42 -13.75
C THR A 131 14.83 -9.98 -14.92
N ALA A 132 14.80 -8.68 -15.28
CA ALA A 132 15.67 -8.14 -16.33
C ALA A 132 17.16 -8.14 -15.93
N ILE A 133 17.47 -7.96 -14.65
CA ILE A 133 18.86 -7.97 -14.14
C ILE A 133 19.44 -9.40 -14.08
N PHE A 134 18.67 -10.35 -13.52
CA PHE A 134 19.16 -11.70 -13.25
C PHE A 134 18.90 -12.68 -14.39
N GLY A 135 17.98 -12.38 -15.31
CA GLY A 135 17.59 -13.26 -16.41
C GLY A 135 16.82 -14.51 -15.95
N ASP A 136 16.37 -14.56 -14.71
CA ASP A 136 15.64 -15.68 -14.12
C ASP A 136 14.44 -15.15 -13.31
N VAL A 137 13.24 -15.43 -13.83
CA VAL A 137 11.97 -14.98 -13.24
C VAL A 137 11.71 -15.59 -11.87
N ARG A 138 12.07 -16.85 -11.65
CA ARG A 138 11.87 -17.53 -10.36
C ARG A 138 12.86 -16.99 -9.33
N ARG A 139 14.12 -16.84 -9.72
CA ARG A 139 15.12 -16.25 -8.83
C ARG A 139 14.76 -14.81 -8.44
N ALA A 140 14.28 -14.02 -9.40
CA ALA A 140 13.84 -12.67 -9.13
C ALA A 140 12.62 -12.63 -8.18
N PHE A 141 11.70 -13.59 -8.30
CA PHE A 141 10.57 -13.74 -7.37
C PHE A 141 11.04 -14.01 -5.94
N GLU A 142 12.01 -14.92 -5.80
CA GLU A 142 12.57 -15.25 -4.49
C GLU A 142 13.15 -14.03 -3.78
N LEU A 143 13.96 -13.26 -4.50
CA LEU A 143 14.63 -12.07 -3.99
C LEU A 143 13.66 -10.92 -3.72
N SER A 144 12.61 -10.78 -4.53
CA SER A 144 11.67 -9.65 -4.44
C SER A 144 10.56 -9.90 -3.43
N PHE A 145 10.19 -11.15 -3.18
CA PHE A 145 9.04 -11.49 -2.35
C PHE A 145 9.23 -12.70 -1.44
N LEU A 146 9.59 -13.87 -1.97
CA LEU A 146 9.52 -15.14 -1.21
C LEU A 146 10.37 -15.13 0.07
N ASN A 147 11.54 -14.49 0.04
CA ASN A 147 12.42 -14.39 1.20
C ASN A 147 11.84 -13.58 2.37
N LYS A 148 10.76 -12.82 2.15
CA LYS A 148 10.06 -12.03 3.16
C LYS A 148 8.90 -12.81 3.79
N CYS A 149 8.50 -13.94 3.19
CA CYS A 149 7.35 -14.74 3.62
C CYS A 149 7.73 -15.76 4.68
N ASP A 150 6.75 -16.21 5.47
CA ASP A 150 6.96 -17.30 6.43
C ASP A 150 7.30 -18.60 5.68
N GLU A 151 8.23 -19.39 6.23
CA GLU A 151 8.60 -20.69 5.66
C GLU A 151 7.42 -21.66 5.62
N ALA A 152 6.50 -21.56 6.59
CA ALA A 152 5.29 -22.38 6.64
C ALA A 152 4.32 -22.08 5.48
N GLU A 153 4.37 -20.88 4.91
CA GLU A 153 3.49 -20.44 3.81
C GLU A 153 4.05 -20.80 2.42
N ARG A 154 5.34 -21.20 2.33
CA ARG A 154 6.00 -21.50 1.06
C ARG A 154 5.29 -22.56 0.21
N PRO A 155 4.74 -23.66 0.77
CA PRO A 155 3.99 -24.62 -0.04
C PRO A 155 2.77 -24.01 -0.74
N ILE A 156 2.09 -23.06 -0.09
CA ILE A 156 0.93 -22.35 -0.67
C ILE A 156 1.40 -21.41 -1.77
N LEU A 157 2.49 -20.68 -1.54
CA LEU A 157 3.09 -19.78 -2.54
C LEU A 157 3.61 -20.55 -3.76
N ASP A 158 4.12 -21.76 -3.57
CA ASP A 158 4.52 -22.64 -4.66
C ASP A 158 3.31 -23.15 -5.46
N GLU A 159 2.17 -23.42 -4.82
CA GLU A 159 0.93 -23.73 -5.53
C GLU A 159 0.45 -22.55 -6.36
N TYR A 160 0.47 -21.33 -5.80
CA TYR A 160 0.13 -20.11 -6.54
C TYR A 160 1.09 -19.91 -7.73
N TRP A 161 2.37 -20.16 -7.53
CA TRP A 161 3.36 -20.14 -8.62
C TRP A 161 2.98 -21.10 -9.74
N GLN A 162 2.66 -22.36 -9.44
CA GLN A 162 2.26 -23.34 -10.45
C GLN A 162 0.98 -22.93 -11.18
N ARG A 163 0.01 -22.32 -10.49
CA ARG A 163 -1.21 -21.82 -11.13
C ARG A 163 -0.94 -20.65 -12.09
N ALA A 164 0.00 -19.77 -11.74
CA ALA A 164 0.37 -18.61 -12.56
C ALA A 164 1.29 -18.99 -13.74
N PHE A 165 2.31 -19.81 -13.51
CA PHE A 165 3.38 -20.10 -14.48
C PHE A 165 3.36 -21.51 -15.07
N GLY A 166 2.59 -22.45 -14.49
CA GLY A 166 2.57 -23.86 -14.89
C GLY A 166 1.67 -24.19 -16.09
N ASN A 167 0.94 -23.22 -16.64
CA ASN A 167 0.12 -23.38 -17.84
C ASN A 167 0.90 -23.14 -19.15
N GLN A 168 2.23 -23.27 -19.13
CA GLN A 168 3.09 -23.16 -20.32
C GLN A 168 3.57 -24.53 -20.81
#